data_AF-A0A7V2H8K0-F1
#
_entry.id   AF-A0A7V2H8K0-F1
#
_cell.length_a   1.000
_cell.length_b   1.000
_cell.length_c   1.000
_cell.angle_alpha   90.00
_cell.angle_beta   90.00
_cell.angle_gamma   90.00
#
_symmetry.space_group_name_H-M   'P 1'
#
loop_
_entity.id
_entity.type
_entity.pdbx_description
1 polymer ?
#
loop_
_entity_poly.entity_id
_entity_poly.type
_entity_poly.pdbx_seq_one_letter_code
_entity_poly.pdbx_strand_id
1 'polypeptide(L)'
;AAGAPSAACVIIVSGDRAAESSKSLVADQSMPVVLDPDFSIAGKFGVHVWPTTVLIRPDGRQAGHIGGLSDSFPADLRAYLDFAAGNIDQATLAKKLSAHQLVADGPNQRADRRLLVAARLLDAGQVDPAAAQVAEVLAARPDDPAALFLRAQILLAQKEAAEAMTILDKLPAGSVPPWQLSQVRARALIALQRWDEARAAIAGAFKLNPNPADAHYLSGLIEQHAGNWPAAAEQFQLAYEAARGIRR
;
A
#
# COMPACT_ATOMS: atom_id res chain seq x y z
N ALA A 1 32.24 -18.69 20.76
CA ALA A 1 32.25 -18.24 19.35
C ALA A 1 31.85 -19.43 18.48
N ALA A 2 30.57 -19.55 18.11
CA ALA A 2 30.09 -20.65 17.29
C ALA A 2 30.36 -20.30 15.82
N GLY A 3 31.17 -21.13 15.14
CA GLY A 3 31.53 -20.93 13.74
C GLY A 3 30.29 -20.81 12.84
N ALA A 4 30.31 -19.86 11.92
CA ALA A 4 29.29 -19.76 10.89
C ALA A 4 29.26 -21.09 10.10
N PRO A 5 28.08 -21.66 9.82
CA PRO A 5 27.99 -22.83 8.95
C PRO A 5 28.62 -22.49 7.59
N SER A 6 29.52 -23.34 7.10
CA SER A 6 30.18 -23.15 5.81
C SER A 6 29.17 -23.39 4.68
N ALA A 7 28.43 -22.35 4.30
CA ALA A 7 27.53 -22.37 3.16
C ALA A 7 28.23 -21.74 1.96
N ALA A 8 28.20 -22.42 0.81
CA ALA A 8 28.53 -21.79 -0.47
C ALA A 8 27.28 -21.05 -0.97
N CYS A 9 27.44 -19.76 -1.28
CA CYS A 9 26.36 -18.97 -1.87
C CYS A 9 26.60 -18.83 -3.38
N VAL A 10 25.55 -19.01 -4.17
CA VAL A 10 25.55 -18.73 -5.61
C VAL A 10 24.39 -17.79 -5.88
N ILE A 11 24.66 -16.70 -6.59
CA ILE A 11 23.64 -15.74 -7.00
C ILE A 11 23.15 -16.15 -8.39
N ILE A 12 21.84 -16.37 -8.52
CA ILE A 12 21.22 -16.62 -9.82
C ILE A 12 20.47 -15.36 -10.22
N VAL A 13 20.81 -14.80 -11.37
CA VAL A 13 20.13 -13.63 -11.95
C VAL A 13 19.27 -14.12 -13.09
N SER A 14 17.94 -14.11 -12.89
CA SER A 14 16.99 -14.62 -13.88
C SER A 14 16.33 -13.49 -14.68
N GLY A 15 16.01 -13.78 -15.94
CA GLY A 15 15.21 -12.94 -16.82
C GLY A 15 15.96 -12.28 -17.98
N ASP A 16 15.19 -11.61 -18.84
CA ASP A 16 15.63 -11.02 -20.12
C ASP A 16 16.82 -10.06 -20.00
N ARG A 17 16.93 -9.36 -18.86
CA ARG A 17 18.02 -8.42 -18.55
C ARG A 17 19.08 -8.98 -17.60
N ALA A 18 19.13 -10.30 -17.38
CA ALA A 18 20.05 -10.93 -16.42
C ALA A 18 21.52 -10.53 -16.60
N ALA A 19 22.00 -10.51 -17.84
CA ALA A 19 23.37 -10.14 -18.18
C ALA A 19 23.72 -8.67 -17.88
N GLU A 20 22.72 -7.79 -17.90
CA GLU A 20 22.91 -6.37 -17.60
C GLU A 20 22.84 -6.13 -16.09
N SER A 21 21.87 -6.75 -15.42
CA SER A 21 21.70 -6.71 -13.95
C SER A 21 22.83 -7.38 -13.19
N SER A 22 23.53 -8.37 -13.76
CA SER A 22 24.66 -9.03 -13.10
C SER A 22 25.91 -8.16 -13.03
N LYS A 23 26.06 -7.12 -13.87
CA LYS A 23 27.27 -6.29 -13.93
C LYS A 23 27.58 -5.60 -12.60
N SER A 24 26.55 -5.14 -11.89
CA SER A 24 26.71 -4.53 -10.57
C SER A 24 27.06 -5.55 -9.48
N LEU A 25 26.62 -6.81 -9.63
CA LEU A 25 26.87 -7.89 -8.66
C LEU A 25 28.26 -8.51 -8.82
N VAL A 26 28.74 -8.64 -10.06
CA VAL A 26 30.08 -9.19 -10.36
C VAL A 26 31.19 -8.22 -9.95
N ALA A 27 30.90 -6.91 -9.91
CA ALA A 27 31.86 -5.90 -9.45
C ALA A 27 32.29 -6.09 -7.98
N ASP A 28 31.45 -6.74 -7.16
CA ASP A 28 31.68 -6.97 -5.73
C ASP A 28 32.41 -8.31 -5.43
N GLN A 29 32.65 -9.14 -6.46
CA GLN A 29 33.47 -10.39 -6.51
C GLN A 29 33.32 -11.45 -5.39
N SER A 30 32.42 -11.30 -4.43
CA SER A 30 32.37 -12.16 -3.24
C SER A 30 31.65 -13.50 -3.46
N MET A 31 30.84 -13.65 -4.52
CA MET A 31 30.03 -14.84 -4.77
C MET A 31 29.94 -15.18 -6.26
N PRO A 32 29.97 -16.48 -6.64
CA PRO A 32 29.67 -16.90 -8.00
C PRO A 32 28.29 -16.43 -8.47
N VAL A 33 28.23 -15.91 -9.70
CA VAL A 33 26.99 -15.46 -10.35
C VAL A 33 26.69 -16.35 -11.55
N VAL A 34 25.45 -16.85 -11.61
CA VAL A 34 24.91 -17.66 -12.72
C VAL A 34 23.79 -16.87 -13.40
N LEU A 35 23.83 -16.80 -14.73
CA LEU A 35 22.78 -16.15 -15.52
C LEU A 35 21.72 -17.17 -15.91
N ASP A 36 20.46 -16.78 -15.76
CA ASP A 36 19.27 -17.60 -16.04
C ASP A 36 18.26 -16.82 -16.91
N PRO A 37 18.64 -16.46 -18.16
CA PRO A 37 17.88 -15.51 -18.96
C PRO A 37 16.47 -15.99 -19.34
N ASP A 38 16.24 -17.31 -19.34
CA ASP A 38 14.99 -17.97 -19.72
C ASP A 38 14.17 -18.47 -18.52
N PHE A 39 14.59 -18.13 -17.29
CA PHE A 39 13.99 -18.62 -16.04
C PHE A 39 14.02 -20.14 -15.87
N SER A 40 14.85 -20.87 -16.62
CA SER A 40 14.92 -22.33 -16.54
C SER A 40 15.40 -22.83 -15.18
N ILE A 41 16.34 -22.13 -14.53
CA ILE A 41 16.84 -22.47 -13.21
C ILE A 41 15.82 -22.04 -12.14
N ALA A 42 15.33 -20.81 -12.21
CA ALA A 42 14.28 -20.31 -11.30
C ALA A 42 13.04 -21.21 -11.30
N GLY A 43 12.59 -21.64 -12.49
CA GLY A 43 11.45 -22.54 -12.66
C GLY A 43 11.67 -23.92 -12.00
N LYS A 44 12.88 -24.49 -12.11
CA LYS A 44 13.20 -25.78 -11.44
C LYS A 44 13.12 -25.70 -9.92
N PHE A 45 13.42 -24.53 -9.34
CA PHE A 45 13.34 -24.29 -7.90
C PHE A 45 12.00 -23.71 -7.44
N GLY A 46 11.01 -23.56 -8.34
CA GLY A 46 9.70 -23.02 -8.00
C GLY A 46 9.72 -21.54 -7.58
N VAL A 47 10.70 -20.78 -8.06
CA VAL A 47 10.83 -19.36 -7.73
C VAL A 47 9.85 -18.53 -8.55
N HIS A 48 8.90 -17.89 -7.87
CA HIS A 48 7.87 -17.04 -8.48
C HIS A 48 7.85 -15.60 -7.95
N VAL A 49 8.68 -15.32 -6.94
CA VAL A 49 8.81 -14.01 -6.29
C VAL A 49 10.29 -13.69 -6.18
N TRP A 50 10.67 -12.43 -6.36
CA TRP A 50 12.06 -11.99 -6.30
C TRP A 50 12.24 -10.88 -5.25
N PRO A 51 13.36 -10.85 -4.50
CA PRO A 51 14.39 -11.89 -4.45
C PRO A 51 13.89 -13.15 -3.73
N THR A 52 14.52 -14.30 -3.96
CA THR A 52 14.24 -15.54 -3.23
C THR A 52 15.53 -16.26 -2.88
N THR A 53 15.62 -16.75 -1.65
CA THR A 53 16.72 -17.58 -1.16
C THR A 53 16.27 -19.02 -1.05
N VAL A 54 16.92 -19.90 -1.80
CA VAL A 54 16.70 -21.35 -1.77
C VAL A 54 17.86 -22.01 -1.03
N LEU A 55 17.55 -22.84 -0.04
CA LEU A 55 18.57 -23.61 0.69
C LEU A 55 18.58 -25.04 0.20
N ILE A 56 19.75 -25.50 -0.23
CA ILE A 56 19.99 -26.86 -0.72
C ILE A 56 20.95 -27.57 0.23
N ARG A 57 20.61 -28.79 0.60
CA ARG A 57 21.45 -29.67 1.42
C ARG A 57 22.58 -30.28 0.60
N PRO A 58 23.65 -30.79 1.25
CA PRO A 58 24.71 -31.53 0.56
C PRO A 58 24.22 -32.74 -0.23
N ASP A 59 23.09 -33.34 0.15
CA ASP A 59 22.44 -34.45 -0.57
C ASP A 59 21.63 -34.00 -1.81
N GLY A 60 21.64 -32.70 -2.14
CA GLY A 60 20.92 -32.11 -3.26
C GLY A 60 19.45 -31.82 -3.00
N ARG A 61 18.91 -32.16 -1.82
CA ARG A 61 17.51 -31.89 -1.49
C ARG A 61 17.34 -30.45 -1.00
N GLN A 62 16.21 -29.85 -1.36
CA GLN A 62 15.84 -28.53 -0.86
C GLN A 62 15.48 -28.61 0.64
N ALA A 63 16.19 -27.84 1.45
CA ALA A 63 15.95 -27.69 2.89
C ALA A 63 15.01 -26.53 3.20
N GLY A 64 14.94 -25.51 2.34
CA GLY A 64 14.17 -24.31 2.61
C GLY A 64 13.98 -23.39 1.42
N HIS A 65 13.02 -22.49 1.56
CA HIS A 65 12.64 -21.49 0.57
C HIS A 65 12.18 -20.22 1.29
N ILE A 66 12.84 -19.09 1.05
CA ILE A 66 12.51 -17.79 1.65
C ILE A 66 12.28 -16.79 0.53
N GLY A 67 11.04 -16.33 0.39
CA GLY A 67 10.69 -15.27 -0.57
C GLY A 67 10.84 -13.89 0.06
N GLY A 68 11.49 -12.98 -0.65
CA GLY A 68 11.71 -11.60 -0.22
C GLY A 68 12.76 -11.43 0.89
N LEU A 69 12.85 -10.20 1.39
CA LEU A 69 13.74 -9.79 2.47
C LEU A 69 12.89 -9.18 3.61
N SER A 70 12.13 -10.01 4.31
CA SER A 70 11.37 -9.59 5.49
C SER A 70 12.27 -9.30 6.69
N ASP A 71 11.74 -8.66 7.74
CA ASP A 71 12.47 -8.46 9.00
C ASP A 71 12.91 -9.77 9.66
N SER A 72 12.16 -10.86 9.41
CA SER A 72 12.49 -12.20 9.90
C SER A 72 13.60 -12.90 9.09
N PHE A 73 13.96 -12.36 7.92
CA PHE A 73 14.86 -13.02 6.97
C PHE A 73 16.17 -13.55 7.61
N PRO A 74 16.92 -12.78 8.43
CA PRO A 74 18.16 -13.28 9.02
C PRO A 74 17.94 -14.48 9.95
N ALA A 75 16.85 -14.46 10.71
CA ALA A 75 16.52 -15.52 11.67
C ALA A 75 16.03 -16.78 10.95
N ASP A 76 15.16 -16.62 9.95
CA ASP A 76 14.65 -17.72 9.13
C ASP A 76 15.78 -18.39 8.35
N LEU A 77 16.65 -17.59 7.71
CA LEU A 77 17.83 -18.09 7.02
C LEU A 77 18.72 -18.91 7.95
N ARG A 78 18.95 -18.43 9.17
CA ARG A 78 19.76 -19.18 10.14
C ARG A 78 19.10 -20.50 10.54
N ALA A 79 17.80 -20.51 10.76
CA ALA A 79 17.06 -21.72 11.10
C ALA A 79 17.14 -22.76 9.97
N TYR A 80 16.96 -22.33 8.72
CA TYR A 80 17.12 -23.22 7.57
C TYR A 80 18.56 -23.71 7.37
N LEU A 81 19.58 -22.88 7.63
CA LEU A 81 20.97 -23.30 7.59
C LEU A 81 21.27 -24.37 8.65
N ASP A 82 20.78 -24.18 9.88
CA ASP A 82 20.92 -25.17 10.95
C ASP A 82 20.22 -26.50 10.56
N PHE A 83 19.05 -26.44 9.93
CA PHE A 83 18.32 -27.62 9.45
C PHE A 83 18.98 -28.30 8.24
N ALA A 84 19.57 -27.52 7.34
CA ALA A 84 20.32 -28.03 6.19
C ALA A 84 21.60 -28.74 6.64
N ALA A 85 22.25 -28.23 7.68
CA ALA A 85 23.41 -28.84 8.32
C ALA A 85 23.08 -30.05 9.22
N GLY A 86 21.80 -30.35 9.45
CA GLY A 86 21.37 -31.45 10.31
C GLY A 86 21.48 -31.17 11.81
N ASN A 87 21.68 -29.90 12.21
CA ASN A 87 21.79 -29.50 13.62
C ASN A 87 20.45 -29.47 14.34
N ILE A 88 19.34 -29.33 13.59
CA ILE A 88 17.98 -29.33 14.11
C ILE A 88 17.10 -30.24 13.25
N ASP A 89 16.05 -30.80 13.85
CA ASP A 89 15.05 -31.59 13.14
C ASP A 89 13.93 -30.71 12.54
N GLN A 90 13.03 -31.35 11.78
CA GLN A 90 11.94 -30.65 11.11
C GLN A 90 10.93 -30.04 12.10
N ALA A 91 10.72 -30.69 13.26
CA ALA A 91 9.83 -30.18 14.30
C ALA A 91 10.38 -28.90 14.94
N THR A 92 11.68 -28.87 15.25
CA THR A 92 12.38 -27.71 15.79
C THR A 92 12.46 -26.58 14.77
N LEU A 93 12.69 -26.90 13.49
CA LEU A 93 12.61 -25.93 12.41
C LEU A 93 11.22 -25.29 12.36
N ALA A 94 10.15 -26.10 12.31
CA ALA A 94 8.78 -25.60 12.26
C ALA A 94 8.48 -24.68 13.45
N LYS A 95 8.95 -25.01 14.66
CA LYS A 95 8.80 -24.16 15.84
C LYS A 95 9.55 -22.83 15.69
N LYS A 96 10.81 -22.84 15.23
CA LYS A 96 11.59 -21.62 14.99
C LYS A 96 10.93 -20.72 13.94
N LEU A 97 10.50 -21.29 12.82
CA LEU A 97 9.81 -20.55 11.76
C LEU A 97 8.45 -20.03 12.22
N SER A 98 7.69 -20.82 12.99
CA SER A 98 6.38 -20.39 13.52
C SER A 98 6.48 -19.20 14.46
N ALA A 99 7.57 -19.06 15.21
CA ALA A 99 7.80 -17.93 16.10
C ALA A 99 7.99 -16.62 15.33
N HIS A 100 8.46 -16.71 14.08
CA HIS A 100 8.63 -15.56 13.18
C HIS A 100 7.46 -15.40 12.19
N GLN A 101 6.74 -16.48 11.86
CA GLN A 101 5.46 -16.45 11.14
C GLN A 101 4.32 -15.89 12.01
N LEU A 102 4.46 -15.91 13.33
CA LEU A 102 3.61 -15.17 14.27
C LEU A 102 3.95 -13.66 14.28
N VAL A 103 4.02 -13.05 13.11
CA VAL A 103 3.39 -11.72 12.99
C VAL A 103 1.91 -12.00 12.75
N ALA A 104 1.24 -12.54 13.77
CA ALA A 104 -0.19 -12.25 13.90
C ALA A 104 -0.24 -10.73 13.88
N ASP A 105 -0.87 -10.17 12.85
CA ASP A 105 -0.91 -8.73 12.64
C ASP A 105 -1.11 -8.06 14.01
N GLY A 106 -0.12 -7.28 14.43
CA GLY A 106 -0.27 -6.49 15.63
C GLY A 106 -1.59 -5.72 15.54
N PRO A 107 -2.27 -5.40 16.64
CA PRO A 107 -3.50 -4.61 16.60
C PRO A 107 -3.44 -3.42 15.62
N ASN A 108 -2.28 -2.77 15.52
CA ASN A 108 -1.99 -1.70 14.56
C ASN A 108 -1.96 -2.16 13.10
N GLN A 109 -1.25 -3.25 12.76
CA GLN A 109 -1.18 -3.77 11.39
C GLN A 109 -2.55 -4.28 10.90
N ARG A 110 -3.36 -4.88 11.79
CA ARG A 110 -4.75 -5.23 11.46
C ARG A 110 -5.56 -4.00 11.14
N ALA A 111 -5.44 -2.97 11.97
CA ALA A 111 -6.17 -1.73 11.79
C ALA A 111 -5.76 -1.03 10.48
N ASP A 112 -4.47 -0.99 10.14
CA ASP A 112 -3.98 -0.41 8.89
C ASP A 112 -4.47 -1.19 7.66
N ARG A 113 -4.48 -2.53 7.71
CA ARG A 113 -5.10 -3.36 6.66
C ARG A 113 -6.59 -3.10 6.53
N ARG A 114 -7.31 -2.97 7.65
CA ARG A 114 -8.75 -2.65 7.64
C ARG A 114 -9.02 -1.28 7.01
N LEU A 115 -8.17 -0.28 7.24
CA LEU A 115 -8.29 1.03 6.58
C LEU A 115 -8.07 0.93 5.06
N LEU A 116 -7.09 0.14 4.61
CA LEU A 116 -6.90 -0.11 3.19
C LEU A 116 -8.13 -0.80 2.56
N VAL A 117 -8.67 -1.82 3.22
CA VAL A 117 -9.88 -2.52 2.76
C VAL A 117 -11.08 -1.56 2.74
N ALA A 118 -11.27 -0.75 3.79
CA ALA A 118 -12.34 0.24 3.87
C ALA A 118 -12.28 1.24 2.70
N ALA A 119 -11.09 1.77 2.40
CA ALA A 119 -10.90 2.69 1.28
C ALA A 119 -11.29 2.04 -0.06
N ARG A 120 -10.87 0.78 -0.29
CA ARG A 120 -11.23 0.04 -1.52
C ARG A 120 -12.71 -0.27 -1.63
N LEU A 121 -13.36 -0.62 -0.51
CA LEU A 121 -14.80 -0.85 -0.46
C LEU A 121 -15.56 0.45 -0.78
N LEU A 122 -15.10 1.58 -0.25
CA LEU A 122 -15.70 2.88 -0.53
C LEU A 122 -15.53 3.29 -2.00
N ASP A 123 -14.34 3.09 -2.59
CA ASP A 123 -14.08 3.31 -4.01
C ASP A 123 -15.00 2.45 -4.90
N ALA A 124 -15.33 1.24 -4.44
CA ALA A 124 -16.26 0.34 -5.12
C ALA A 124 -17.74 0.65 -4.86
N GLY A 125 -18.06 1.71 -4.11
CA GLY A 125 -19.42 2.10 -3.74
C GLY A 125 -20.06 1.22 -2.65
N GLN A 126 -19.30 0.33 -2.03
CA GLN A 126 -19.76 -0.55 -0.95
C GLN A 126 -19.68 0.18 0.39
N VAL A 127 -20.63 1.10 0.60
CA VAL A 127 -20.63 2.02 1.76
C VAL A 127 -20.77 1.28 3.09
N ASP A 128 -21.73 0.37 3.24
CA ASP A 128 -21.95 -0.32 4.53
C ASP A 128 -20.78 -1.24 4.92
N PRO A 129 -20.22 -2.07 4.01
CA PRO A 129 -19.01 -2.82 4.30
C PRO A 129 -17.82 -1.94 4.67
N ALA A 130 -17.64 -0.79 4.02
CA ALA A 130 -16.59 0.16 4.37
C ALA A 130 -16.80 0.73 5.78
N ALA A 131 -18.04 1.09 6.14
CA ALA A 131 -18.41 1.58 7.46
C ALA A 131 -18.07 0.57 8.57
N ALA A 132 -18.37 -0.71 8.34
CA ALA A 132 -18.04 -1.78 9.28
C ALA A 132 -16.52 -1.90 9.53
N GLN A 133 -15.70 -1.79 8.48
CA GLN A 133 -14.24 -1.84 8.64
C GLN A 133 -13.69 -0.63 9.41
N VAL A 134 -14.20 0.57 9.13
CA VAL A 134 -13.78 1.79 9.84
C VAL A 134 -14.23 1.78 11.30
N ALA A 135 -15.41 1.24 11.60
CA ALA A 135 -15.90 1.13 12.98
C ALA A 135 -14.98 0.27 13.85
N GLU A 136 -14.49 -0.86 13.33
CA GLU A 136 -13.52 -1.74 14.01
C GLU A 136 -12.20 -1.01 14.30
N VAL A 137 -11.72 -0.18 13.37
CA VAL A 137 -10.50 0.61 13.58
C VAL A 137 -10.72 1.67 14.66
N LEU A 138 -11.83 2.40 14.61
CA LEU A 138 -12.15 3.45 15.57
C LEU A 138 -12.45 2.90 16.97
N ALA A 139 -12.93 1.66 17.09
CA ALA A 139 -13.10 1.00 18.39
C ALA A 139 -11.75 0.78 19.10
N ALA A 140 -10.69 0.50 18.33
CA ALA A 140 -9.34 0.31 18.86
C ALA A 140 -8.52 1.61 18.93
N ARG A 141 -8.72 2.52 17.96
CA ARG A 141 -8.01 3.80 17.80
C ARG A 141 -9.03 4.93 17.52
N PRO A 142 -9.71 5.46 18.55
CA PRO A 142 -10.79 6.45 18.36
C PRO A 142 -10.36 7.73 17.65
N ASP A 143 -9.10 8.12 17.81
CA ASP A 143 -8.53 9.35 17.26
C ASP A 143 -7.62 9.12 16.05
N ASP A 144 -7.68 7.94 15.41
CA ASP A 144 -6.92 7.63 14.20
C ASP A 144 -7.35 8.57 13.05
N PRO A 145 -6.46 9.46 12.56
CA PRO A 145 -6.86 10.46 11.58
C PRO A 145 -7.29 9.87 10.24
N ALA A 146 -6.70 8.75 9.82
CA ALA A 146 -7.05 8.09 8.57
C ALA A 146 -8.43 7.41 8.67
N ALA A 147 -8.72 6.78 9.80
CA ALA A 147 -10.03 6.20 10.10
C ALA A 147 -11.13 7.26 10.18
N LEU A 148 -10.87 8.38 10.88
CA LEU A 148 -11.79 9.51 10.97
C LEU A 148 -12.03 10.14 9.59
N PHE A 149 -10.99 10.29 8.78
CA PHE A 149 -11.11 10.82 7.43
C PHE A 149 -11.95 9.90 6.51
N LEU A 150 -11.74 8.58 6.58
CA LEU A 150 -12.58 7.62 5.85
C LEU A 150 -14.03 7.63 6.37
N ARG A 151 -14.25 7.75 7.68
CA ARG A 151 -15.59 7.89 8.26
C ARG A 151 -16.31 9.13 7.72
N ALA A 152 -15.64 10.26 7.59
CA ALA A 152 -16.24 11.47 7.01
C ALA A 152 -16.66 11.25 5.54
N GLN A 153 -15.85 10.56 4.74
CA GLN A 153 -16.23 10.22 3.36
C GLN A 153 -17.42 9.26 3.28
N ILE A 154 -17.48 8.28 4.19
CA ILE A 154 -18.62 7.35 4.33
C ILE A 154 -19.90 8.12 4.68
N LEU A 155 -19.83 9.03 5.65
CA LEU A 155 -20.96 9.88 6.04
C LEU A 155 -21.47 10.72 4.85
N LEU A 156 -20.57 11.24 4.00
CA LEU A 156 -20.98 11.93 2.78
C LEU A 156 -21.70 11.01 1.79
N ALA A 157 -21.26 9.76 1.64
CA ALA A 157 -21.96 8.78 0.82
C ALA A 157 -23.35 8.44 1.41
N GLN A 158 -23.49 8.50 2.73
CA GLN A 158 -24.75 8.33 3.47
C GLN A 158 -25.62 9.60 3.52
N LYS A 159 -25.16 10.71 2.91
CA LYS A 159 -25.83 12.03 2.91
C LYS A 159 -25.86 12.73 4.28
N GLU A 160 -25.01 12.31 5.21
CA GLU A 160 -24.82 12.87 6.55
C GLU A 160 -23.69 13.92 6.54
N ALA A 161 -23.89 15.01 5.77
CA ALA A 161 -22.83 15.98 5.51
C ALA A 161 -22.45 16.85 6.73
N ALA A 162 -23.38 17.08 7.66
CA ALA A 162 -23.11 17.88 8.87
C ALA A 162 -22.20 17.11 9.85
N GLU A 163 -22.45 15.82 10.00
CA GLU A 163 -21.66 14.88 10.78
C GLU A 163 -20.27 14.72 10.17
N ALA A 164 -20.19 14.61 8.84
CA ALA A 164 -18.91 14.58 8.12
C ALA A 164 -18.07 15.83 8.43
N MET A 165 -18.65 17.04 8.34
CA MET A 165 -17.96 18.28 8.68
C MET A 165 -17.45 18.28 10.13
N THR A 166 -18.28 17.82 11.08
CA THR A 166 -17.89 17.75 12.50
C THR A 166 -16.65 16.87 12.72
N ILE A 167 -16.51 15.79 11.95
CA ILE A 167 -15.31 14.93 12.00
C ILE A 167 -14.11 15.62 11.34
N LEU A 168 -14.31 16.21 10.16
CA LEU A 168 -13.24 16.87 9.40
C LEU A 168 -12.65 18.08 10.14
N ASP A 169 -13.43 18.75 10.98
CA ASP A 169 -12.97 19.89 11.79
C ASP A 169 -12.11 19.47 12.98
N LYS A 170 -12.23 18.22 13.44
CA LYS A 170 -11.44 17.66 14.54
C LYS A 170 -10.13 17.03 14.08
N LEU A 171 -9.91 16.88 12.78
CA LEU A 171 -8.67 16.29 12.26
C LEU A 171 -7.47 17.18 12.57
N PRO A 172 -6.38 16.63 13.14
CA PRO A 172 -5.16 17.39 13.37
C PRO A 172 -4.60 17.97 12.07
N ALA A 173 -4.09 19.19 12.10
CA ALA A 173 -3.45 19.80 10.94
C ALA A 173 -2.29 18.94 10.43
N GLY A 174 -2.25 18.68 9.12
CA GLY A 174 -1.21 17.84 8.49
C GLY A 174 -1.40 16.33 8.63
N SER A 175 -2.44 15.86 9.32
CA SER A 175 -2.73 14.42 9.47
C SER A 175 -3.25 13.74 8.20
N VAL A 176 -3.83 14.53 7.31
CA VAL A 176 -4.32 14.12 5.98
C VAL A 176 -3.71 15.08 4.96
N PRO A 177 -3.33 14.60 3.75
CA PRO A 177 -2.91 15.47 2.66
C PRO A 177 -3.87 16.67 2.47
N PRO A 178 -3.36 17.92 2.48
CA PRO A 178 -4.22 19.10 2.46
C PRO A 178 -5.22 19.14 1.31
N TRP A 179 -4.82 18.65 0.12
CA TRP A 179 -5.69 18.60 -1.05
C TRP A 179 -6.86 17.63 -0.87
N GLN A 180 -6.66 16.48 -0.23
CA GLN A 180 -7.74 15.51 0.07
C GLN A 180 -8.73 16.09 1.07
N LEU A 181 -8.22 16.72 2.14
CA LEU A 181 -9.06 17.37 3.14
C LEU A 181 -9.91 18.48 2.51
N SER A 182 -9.30 19.32 1.66
CA SER A 182 -9.99 20.36 0.91
C SER A 182 -11.12 19.82 0.03
N GLN A 183 -10.89 18.72 -0.70
CA GLN A 183 -11.92 18.13 -1.57
C GLN A 183 -13.11 17.57 -0.78
N VAL A 184 -12.83 16.81 0.29
CA VAL A 184 -13.89 16.20 1.11
C VAL A 184 -14.69 17.29 1.83
N ARG A 185 -14.03 18.34 2.35
CA ARG A 185 -14.72 19.52 2.92
C ARG A 185 -15.58 20.23 1.88
N ALA A 186 -15.06 20.49 0.68
CA ALA A 186 -15.83 21.15 -0.38
C ALA A 186 -17.08 20.33 -0.75
N ARG A 187 -16.96 19.00 -0.85
CA ARG A 187 -18.10 18.10 -1.12
C ARG A 187 -19.15 18.16 -0.01
N ALA A 188 -18.73 18.18 1.25
CA ALA A 188 -19.61 18.33 2.40
C ALA A 188 -20.33 19.68 2.40
N LEU A 189 -19.59 20.77 2.13
CA LEU A 189 -20.13 22.13 2.07
C LEU A 189 -21.13 22.31 0.92
N ILE A 190 -20.86 21.72 -0.26
CA ILE A 190 -21.81 21.67 -1.39
C ILE A 190 -23.09 20.94 -0.98
N ALA A 191 -22.99 19.78 -0.32
CA ALA A 191 -24.15 19.02 0.15
C ALA A 191 -24.98 19.80 1.18
N LEU A 192 -24.33 20.67 1.96
CA LEU A 192 -24.97 21.60 2.91
C LEU A 192 -25.42 22.93 2.28
N GLN A 193 -25.24 23.11 0.97
CA GLN A 193 -25.52 24.36 0.25
C GLN A 193 -24.74 25.59 0.77
N ARG A 194 -23.56 25.36 1.37
CA ARG A 194 -22.64 26.40 1.86
C ARG A 194 -21.62 26.74 0.77
N TRP A 195 -22.11 27.35 -0.31
CA TRP A 195 -21.37 27.49 -1.58
C TRP A 195 -20.11 28.37 -1.50
N ASP A 196 -20.16 29.48 -0.76
CA ASP A 196 -19.01 30.38 -0.61
C ASP A 196 -17.86 29.71 0.15
N GLU A 197 -18.20 28.93 1.17
CA GLU A 197 -17.22 28.16 1.93
C GLU A 197 -16.66 26.99 1.10
N ALA A 198 -17.50 26.34 0.30
CA ALA A 198 -17.05 25.30 -0.63
C ALA A 198 -16.04 25.86 -1.66
N ARG A 199 -16.30 27.07 -2.18
CA ARG A 199 -15.40 27.81 -3.07
C ARG A 199 -14.06 28.10 -2.41
N ALA A 200 -14.06 28.53 -1.14
CA ALA A 200 -12.83 28.75 -0.39
C ALA A 200 -12.07 27.43 -0.13
N ALA A 201 -12.79 26.36 0.23
CA ALA A 201 -12.20 25.05 0.53
C ALA A 201 -11.52 24.42 -0.69
N ILE A 202 -12.14 24.51 -1.88
CA ILE A 202 -11.62 23.86 -3.09
C ILE A 202 -10.38 24.56 -3.67
N ALA A 203 -10.19 25.86 -3.39
CA ALA A 203 -8.99 26.61 -3.83
C ALA A 203 -7.69 25.99 -3.30
N GLY A 204 -7.72 25.34 -2.13
CA GLY A 204 -6.59 24.60 -1.57
C GLY A 204 -6.26 23.29 -2.29
N ALA A 205 -7.24 22.67 -2.96
CA ALA A 205 -7.05 21.39 -3.63
C ALA A 205 -6.20 21.50 -4.91
N PHE A 206 -6.27 22.62 -5.63
CA PHE A 206 -5.56 22.77 -6.92
C PHE A 206 -4.03 22.89 -6.79
N LYS A 207 -3.50 23.28 -5.62
CA LYS A 207 -2.06 23.56 -5.47
C LYS A 207 -1.17 22.31 -5.36
N LEU A 208 -1.73 21.14 -5.00
CA LEU A 208 -0.94 19.97 -4.59
C LEU A 208 -1.55 18.61 -5.00
N ASN A 209 -2.60 18.58 -5.83
CA ASN A 209 -3.36 17.35 -6.11
C ASN A 209 -2.75 16.52 -7.27
N PRO A 210 -2.36 15.24 -7.03
CA PRO A 210 -1.86 14.33 -8.08
C PRO A 210 -2.92 13.93 -9.12
N ASN A 211 -4.21 14.08 -8.82
CA ASN A 211 -5.34 13.77 -9.70
C ASN A 211 -6.45 14.84 -9.56
N PRO A 212 -6.38 15.93 -10.36
CA PRO A 212 -7.24 17.10 -10.19
C PRO A 212 -8.68 16.90 -10.67
N ALA A 213 -9.04 15.74 -11.23
CA ALA A 213 -10.34 15.50 -11.85
C ALA A 213 -11.52 15.83 -10.91
N ASP A 214 -11.50 15.32 -9.68
CA ASP A 214 -12.58 15.58 -8.72
C ASP A 214 -12.59 17.04 -8.25
N ALA A 215 -11.42 17.70 -8.15
CA ALA A 215 -11.36 19.10 -7.77
C ALA A 215 -11.99 20.01 -8.84
N HIS A 216 -11.71 19.75 -10.12
CA HIS A 216 -12.34 20.42 -11.24
C HIS A 216 -13.85 20.15 -11.28
N TYR A 217 -14.29 18.92 -11.02
CA TYR A 217 -15.71 18.60 -10.96
C TYR A 217 -16.45 19.40 -9.88
N LEU A 218 -15.91 19.43 -8.65
CA LEU A 218 -16.49 20.21 -7.55
C LEU A 218 -16.49 21.71 -7.85
N SER A 219 -15.43 22.23 -8.49
CA SER A 219 -15.39 23.63 -8.95
C SER A 219 -16.47 23.92 -10.00
N GLY A 220 -16.70 22.99 -10.94
CA GLY A 220 -17.76 23.10 -11.93
C GLY A 220 -19.15 23.18 -11.29
N LEU A 221 -19.42 22.36 -10.26
CA LEU A 221 -20.68 22.44 -9.50
C LEU A 221 -20.86 23.80 -8.81
N ILE A 222 -19.79 24.35 -8.25
CA ILE A 222 -19.81 25.66 -7.59
C ILE A 222 -20.10 26.78 -8.59
N GLU A 223 -19.46 26.77 -9.76
CA GLU A 223 -19.71 27.77 -10.81
C GLU A 223 -21.09 27.62 -11.45
N GLN A 224 -21.57 26.38 -11.59
CA GLN A 224 -22.90 26.08 -12.08
C GLN A 224 -23.96 26.70 -11.14
N HIS A 225 -23.81 26.54 -9.82
CA HIS A 225 -24.69 27.20 -8.87
C HIS A 225 -24.59 28.72 -8.99
N ALA A 226 -23.40 29.27 -9.17
CA ALA A 226 -23.19 30.71 -9.31
C ALA A 226 -23.79 31.30 -10.61
N GLY A 227 -24.31 30.47 -11.52
CA GLY A 227 -24.81 30.89 -12.84
C GLY A 227 -23.70 31.23 -13.84
N ASN A 228 -22.44 30.91 -13.50
CA ASN A 228 -21.28 31.14 -14.35
C ASN A 228 -21.10 29.97 -15.33
N TRP A 229 -22.07 29.79 -16.22
CA TRP A 229 -22.11 28.66 -17.16
C TRP A 229 -20.83 28.45 -17.98
N PRO A 230 -20.14 29.49 -18.48
CA PRO A 230 -18.87 29.32 -19.20
C PRO A 230 -17.77 28.71 -18.31
N ALA A 231 -17.62 29.22 -17.09
CA ALA A 231 -16.63 28.71 -16.14
C ALA A 231 -16.97 27.29 -15.67
N ALA A 232 -18.26 27.01 -15.43
CA ALA A 232 -18.73 25.67 -15.09
C ALA A 232 -18.38 24.65 -16.19
N ALA A 233 -18.65 24.99 -17.45
CA ALA A 233 -18.35 24.13 -18.60
C ALA A 233 -16.85 23.86 -18.74
N GLU A 234 -16.00 24.87 -18.58
CA GLU A 234 -14.54 24.72 -18.58
C GLU A 234 -14.08 23.77 -17.48
N GLN A 235 -14.56 23.96 -16.25
CA GLN A 235 -14.19 23.10 -15.12
C GLN A 235 -14.66 21.64 -15.34
N PHE A 236 -15.86 21.42 -15.86
CA PHE A 236 -16.30 20.06 -16.19
C PHE A 236 -15.48 19.42 -17.31
N GLN A 237 -15.06 20.20 -18.31
CA GLN A 237 -14.17 19.71 -19.35
C GLN A 237 -12.81 19.29 -18.78
N LEU A 238 -12.20 20.13 -17.93
CA LEU A 238 -10.94 19.80 -17.27
C LEU A 238 -11.06 18.56 -16.37
N ALA A 239 -12.19 18.41 -15.68
CA ALA A 239 -12.48 17.22 -14.88
C ALA A 239 -12.49 15.94 -15.74
N TYR A 240 -13.14 16.01 -16.91
CA TYR A 240 -13.23 14.91 -17.86
C TYR A 240 -11.86 14.55 -18.46
N GLU A 241 -11.08 15.55 -18.89
CA GLU A 241 -9.75 15.35 -19.47
C GLU A 241 -8.79 14.74 -18.45
N ALA A 242 -8.80 15.25 -17.21
CA ALA A 242 -7.99 14.75 -16.11
C ALA A 242 -8.35 13.30 -15.75
N ALA A 243 -9.64 12.96 -15.71
CA ALA A 243 -10.11 11.59 -15.41
C ALA A 243 -9.65 10.56 -16.45
N ARG A 244 -9.48 10.98 -17.71
CA ARG A 244 -9.05 10.10 -18.81
C ARG A 244 -7.53 10.05 -19.00
N GLY A 245 -6.77 10.81 -18.22
CA GLY A 245 -5.32 10.92 -18.37
C GLY A 245 -4.89 11.53 -19.71
N ILE A 246 -5.81 12.19 -20.44
CA ILE A 246 -5.52 12.82 -21.73
C ILE A 246 -4.88 14.18 -21.40
N ARG A 247 -3.58 14.18 -21.11
CA ARG A 247 -2.80 15.40 -21.18
C ARG A 247 -2.54 15.69 -22.67
N ARG A 248 -3.06 16.81 -23.15
CA ARG A 248 -2.55 17.44 -24.38
C ARG A 248 -1.12 17.90 -24.16
#